data_AF-A0A7K3GR95-F1
#
_entry.id   AF-A0A7K3GR95-F1
#
_cell.length_a   1.000
_cell.length_b   1.000
_cell.length_c   1.000
_cell.angle_alpha   90.00
_cell.angle_beta   90.00
_cell.angle_gamma   90.00
#
_symmetry.space_group_name_H-M   'P 1'
#
loop_
_entity.id
_entity.type
_entity.pdbx_description
1 polymer ?
#
loop_
_entity_poly.entity_id
_entity_poly.type
_entity_poly.pdbx_seq_one_letter_code
_entity_poly.pdbx_strand_id
1 'polypeptide(L)' 'GARTVATGAFHFRHLAGAARLVLVNGAVGTVAVTEGRPRSVTYVTVADGLITGLYILSDPERLARLDLSALED' A
#
# COMPACT_ATOMS: atom_id res chain seq x y z
N GLY A 1 -2.70 -6.90 -17.45
CA GLY A 1 -2.50 -8.32 -17.05
C GLY A 1 -1.40 -8.43 -16.01
N ALA A 2 -1.06 -9.64 -15.55
CA ALA A 2 -0.12 -9.86 -14.43
C ALA A 2 1.24 -9.16 -14.58
N ARG A 3 1.85 -9.21 -15.78
CA ARG A 3 3.10 -8.49 -16.06
C ARG A 3 2.98 -6.97 -15.84
N THR A 4 1.90 -6.36 -16.33
CA THR A 4 1.63 -4.93 -16.17
C THR A 4 1.52 -4.56 -14.68
N VAL A 5 0.82 -5.39 -13.90
CA VAL A 5 0.68 -5.19 -12.44
C VAL A 5 2.05 -5.26 -11.76
N ALA A 6 2.85 -6.28 -12.08
CA ALA A 6 4.18 -6.46 -11.52
C ALA A 6 5.13 -5.30 -11.88
N THR A 7 5.16 -4.88 -13.15
CA THR A 7 5.95 -3.72 -13.60
C THR A 7 5.53 -2.45 -12.86
N GLY A 8 4.23 -2.20 -12.74
CA GLY A 8 3.68 -1.07 -12.00
C GLY A 8 4.13 -1.05 -10.53
N ALA A 9 4.01 -2.20 -9.85
CA ALA A 9 4.44 -2.36 -8.46
C ALA A 9 5.95 -2.13 -8.29
N PHE A 10 6.76 -2.50 -9.28
CA PHE A 10 8.21 -2.36 -9.22
C PHE A 10 8.69 -0.90 -9.13
N HIS A 11 7.88 0.06 -9.56
CA HIS A 11 8.16 1.49 -9.38
C HIS A 11 8.14 1.92 -7.91
N PHE A 12 7.38 1.23 -7.06
CA PHE A 12 7.23 1.55 -5.63
C PHE A 12 8.20 0.79 -4.71
N ARG A 13 9.07 -0.07 -5.26
CA ARG A 13 10.02 -0.89 -4.46
C ARG A 13 10.90 -0.09 -3.49
N HIS A 14 11.20 1.17 -3.84
CA HIS A 14 12.01 2.07 -3.03
C HIS A 14 11.34 2.45 -1.70
N LEU A 15 10.01 2.30 -1.60
CA LEU A 15 9.24 2.55 -0.38
C LEU A 15 9.15 1.32 0.54
N ALA A 16 9.60 0.14 0.10
CA ALA A 16 9.43 -1.11 0.86
C ALA A 16 10.08 -1.04 2.25
N GLY A 17 11.21 -0.36 2.41
CA GLY A 17 11.88 -0.19 3.70
C GLY A 17 11.14 0.72 4.69
N ALA A 18 10.19 1.52 4.21
CA ALA A 18 9.36 2.41 5.04
C ALA A 18 7.94 1.86 5.26
N ALA A 19 7.67 0.65 4.77
CA ALA A 19 6.35 0.04 4.82
C ALA A 19 6.03 -0.52 6.21
N ARG A 20 4.87 -0.18 6.75
CA ARG A 20 4.28 -0.72 7.98
C ARG A 20 3.03 -1.51 7.64
N LEU A 21 2.81 -2.66 8.29
CA LEU A 21 1.61 -3.47 8.08
C LEU A 21 0.38 -2.77 8.63
N VAL A 22 -0.73 -2.85 7.88
CA VAL A 22 -2.03 -2.29 8.24
C VAL A 22 -3.16 -3.17 7.72
N LEU A 23 -4.36 -2.93 8.22
CA LEU A 23 -5.58 -3.44 7.60
C LEU A 23 -6.19 -2.36 6.70
N VAL A 24 -6.42 -2.71 5.44
CA VAL A 24 -7.11 -1.87 4.46
C VAL A 24 -8.44 -2.53 4.16
N ASN A 25 -9.54 -1.96 4.67
CA ASN A 25 -10.88 -2.55 4.53
C ASN A 25 -10.93 -4.02 4.97
N GLY A 26 -10.19 -4.40 6.02
CA GLY A 26 -10.09 -5.77 6.52
C GLY A 26 -9.12 -6.69 5.75
N ALA A 27 -8.55 -6.24 4.63
CA ALA A 27 -7.49 -6.95 3.92
C ALA A 27 -6.10 -6.56 4.44
N VAL A 28 -5.15 -7.49 4.38
CA VAL A 28 -3.74 -7.21 4.72
C VAL A 28 -3.16 -6.24 3.70
N GLY A 29 -2.58 -5.16 4.21
CA GLY A 29 -1.89 -4.16 3.41
C GLY A 29 -0.70 -3.56 4.12
N THR A 30 -0.10 -2.57 3.46
CA THR A 30 1.00 -1.77 3.98
C THR A 30 0.77 -0.31 3.71
N VAL A 31 1.25 0.54 4.61
CA VAL A 31 1.40 1.98 4.39
C VAL A 31 2.88 2.34 4.46
N ALA A 32 3.38 3.06 3.46
CA ALA A 32 4.74 3.60 3.50
C ALA A 32 4.67 5.06 3.93
N VAL A 33 5.37 5.38 5.03
CA VAL A 33 5.41 6.74 5.60
C VAL A 33 6.84 7.25 5.50
N THR A 34 7.03 8.40 4.85
CA THR A 34 8.33 9.09 4.82
C THR A 34 8.15 10.53 5.28
N GLU A 35 9.05 10.99 6.16
CA GLU A 35 8.99 12.34 6.74
C GLU A 35 7.63 12.66 7.39
N GLY A 36 7.05 11.67 8.08
CA GLY A 36 5.74 11.80 8.73
C GLY A 36 4.55 11.86 7.76
N ARG A 37 4.74 11.64 6.45
CA ARG A 37 3.67 11.70 5.45
C ARG A 37 3.47 10.36 4.74
N PRO A 38 2.23 9.91 4.52
CA PRO A 38 1.97 8.74 3.70
C PRO A 38 2.38 8.98 2.25
N ARG A 39 3.17 8.07 1.70
CA ARG A 39 3.58 8.07 0.28
C ARG A 39 2.85 7.03 -0.54
N SER A 40 2.44 5.94 0.09
CA SER A 40 1.59 4.94 -0.55
C SER A 40 0.83 4.11 0.47
N VAL A 41 -0.37 3.67 0.08
CA VAL A 41 -1.04 2.53 0.69
C VAL A 41 -1.09 1.42 -0.35
N THR A 42 -0.66 0.22 0.04
CA THR A 42 -0.68 -0.97 -0.80
C THR A 42 -1.51 -2.04 -0.13
N TYR A 43 -2.33 -2.76 -0.88
CA TYR A 43 -2.97 -3.96 -0.37
C TYR A 43 -3.05 -5.02 -1.46
N VAL A 44 -3.23 -6.26 -1.02
CA VAL A 44 -3.39 -7.41 -1.90
C VAL A 44 -4.76 -8.03 -1.71
N THR A 45 -5.28 -8.62 -2.78
CA THR A 45 -6.44 -9.51 -2.70
C THR A 45 -5.92 -10.94 -2.63
N VAL A 46 -6.40 -11.69 -1.65
CA VAL A 46 -6.05 -13.12 -1.48
C VAL A 46 -7.30 -13.95 -1.72
N ALA A 47 -7.20 -14.94 -2.61
CA ALA A 47 -8.23 -15.94 -2.84
C ALA A 47 -7.54 -17.31 -3.00
N ASP A 48 -8.10 -18.34 -2.36
CA ASP A 48 -7.57 -19.71 -2.40
C ASP A 48 -6.07 -19.82 -2.03
N GLY A 49 -5.64 -19.01 -1.05
CA GLY A 49 -4.24 -18.97 -0.60
C GLY A 49 -3.27 -18.26 -1.56
N LEU A 50 -3.77 -17.64 -2.63
CA LEU A 50 -2.97 -16.97 -3.65
C LEU A 50 -3.26 -15.46 -3.69
N ILE A 51 -2.24 -14.66 -4.00
CA ILE A 51 -2.41 -13.24 -4.30
C ILE A 51 -2.98 -13.12 -5.72
N THR A 52 -4.22 -12.67 -5.83
CA THR A 52 -4.94 -12.50 -7.11
C THR A 52 -5.00 -11.05 -7.57
N GLY A 53 -4.70 -10.11 -6.68
CA GLY A 53 -4.70 -8.68 -6.98
C GLY A 53 -3.69 -7.92 -6.14
N LEU A 54 -3.21 -6.81 -6.68
CA LEU A 54 -2.34 -5.86 -5.99
C LEU A 54 -2.79 -4.46 -6.37
N TYR A 55 -2.97 -3.61 -5.37
CA TYR A 55 -3.42 -2.23 -5.53
C TYR A 55 -2.48 -1.31 -4.77
N ILE A 56 -2.07 -0.21 -5.42
CA ILE A 56 -1.24 0.82 -4.82
C ILE A 56 -1.96 2.16 -5.00
N LEU A 57 -2.32 2.79 -3.89
CA LEU A 57 -2.77 4.17 -3.84
C LEU A 57 -1.57 5.07 -3.57
N SER A 58 -1.26 5.96 -4.49
CA SER A 58 -0.14 6.92 -4.39
C SER A 58 -0.56 8.36 -4.70
N ASP A 59 -1.84 8.57 -5.03
CA ASP A 59 -2.41 9.89 -5.25
C ASP A 59 -2.36 10.72 -3.94
N PRO A 60 -1.63 11.84 -3.90
CA PRO A 60 -1.45 12.62 -2.68
C PRO A 60 -2.75 13.17 -2.10
N GLU A 61 -3.69 13.59 -2.94
CA GLU A 61 -4.97 14.14 -2.49
C GLU A 61 -5.84 13.06 -1.86
N ARG A 62 -5.81 11.84 -2.40
CA ARG A 62 -6.51 10.69 -1.82
C ARG A 62 -5.86 10.23 -0.52
N LEU A 63 -4.54 10.26 -0.43
CA LEU A 63 -3.81 9.89 0.78
C LEU A 63 -4.05 10.88 1.92
N ALA A 64 -4.12 12.18 1.61
CA ALA A 64 -4.40 13.23 2.61
C ALA A 64 -5.80 13.11 3.26
N ARG A 65 -6.70 12.33 2.67
CA ARG A 65 -8.05 12.07 3.20
C ARG A 65 -8.11 10.85 4.12
N LEU A 66 -7.02 10.10 4.27
CA LEU A 66 -6.97 8.95 5.16
C LEU A 66 -6.66 9.41 6.58
N ASP A 67 -7.44 8.93 7.55
CA ASP A 67 -7.07 9.03 8.96
C ASP A 67 -5.99 7.99 9.26
N LEU A 68 -4.78 8.48 9.55
CA LEU A 68 -3.60 7.68 9.84
C LEU A 68 -3.10 7.90 11.27
N SER A 69 -3.89 8.54 12.14
CA SER A 69 -3.54 8.82 13.53
C SER A 69 -3.18 7.54 14.31
N ALA A 70 -3.79 6.41 13.98
CA ALA A 70 -3.47 5.10 14.56
C ALA A 70 -2.07 4.55 14.19
N LEU A 71 -1.31 5.23 13.32
CA LEU A 71 0.04 4.86 12.90
C LEU A 71 1.13 5.76 13.49
N GLU A 72 0.73 6.77 14.26
CA GLU A 72 1.62 7.58 15.09
C GLU A 72 1.98 6.74 16.33
N ASP A 73 3.27 6.75 16.71
CA ASP A 73 3.73 6.11 17.96
C ASP A 73 3.28 6.91 19.20
#